data_AF-A0A925DJK4-F1
#
_entry.id   AF-A0A925DJK4-F1
#
_cell.length_a   1.000
_cell.length_b   1.000
_cell.length_c   1.000
_cell.angle_alpha   90.00
_cell.angle_beta   90.00
_cell.angle_gamma   90.00
#
_symmetry.space_group_name_H-M   'P 1'
#
loop_
_entity.id
_entity.type
_entity.pdbx_description
1 polymer ?
#
loop_
_entity_poly.entity_id
_entity_poly.type
_entity_poly.pdbx_seq_one_letter_code
_entity_poly.pdbx_strand_id
1 'polypeptide(L)'
;MNLIAFDTLKYANRLKQAGFSPEQAEAGAGALAEALDAHQAELSTKADVGAVKTALTSEIAEVRSALTSEIAEVRGVLAREIAEVRSELRSEIAAVKADLAAMDARQTAALEKMGQTLFIRLGSLMTVLVGLLAVISRMPH
;
A
#
# COMPACT_ATOMS: atom_id res chain seq x y z
N MET A 1 -20.17 39.36 -27.05
CA MET A 1 -19.08 40.28 -26.63
C MET A 1 -18.08 40.27 -27.76
N ASN A 2 -17.90 41.38 -28.49
CA ASN A 2 -16.98 41.44 -29.62
C ASN A 2 -15.53 41.41 -29.09
N LEU A 3 -14.82 40.28 -29.24
CA LEU A 3 -13.48 40.02 -28.69
C LEU A 3 -12.39 40.94 -29.28
N ILE A 4 -12.65 41.51 -30.46
CA ILE A 4 -11.82 42.54 -31.08
C ILE A 4 -12.79 43.61 -31.59
N ALA A 5 -12.78 44.79 -31.00
CA ALA A 5 -13.55 45.92 -31.52
C ALA A 5 -12.95 46.36 -32.86
N PHE A 6 -13.44 45.76 -33.96
CA PHE A 6 -13.08 46.16 -35.31
C PHE A 6 -13.94 47.35 -35.74
N ASP A 7 -13.31 48.50 -35.95
CA ASP A 7 -13.98 49.73 -36.37
C ASP A 7 -14.07 49.78 -37.89
N THR A 8 -15.16 49.21 -38.41
CA THR A 8 -15.47 49.10 -39.84
C THR A 8 -15.47 50.46 -40.55
N LEU A 9 -15.99 51.50 -39.89
CA LEU A 9 -16.09 52.85 -40.48
C LEU A 9 -14.72 53.51 -40.60
N LYS A 10 -13.90 53.43 -39.53
CA LYS A 10 -12.53 53.95 -39.53
C LYS A 10 -11.66 53.22 -40.54
N TYR A 11 -11.85 51.92 -40.71
CA TYR A 11 -11.15 51.12 -41.72
C TYR A 11 -11.55 51.52 -43.14
N ALA A 12 -12.85 51.61 -43.44
CA ALA A 12 -13.36 52.07 -44.74
C ALA A 12 -12.85 53.48 -45.09
N ASN A 13 -12.85 54.41 -44.12
CA ASN A 13 -12.34 55.77 -44.35
C ASN A 13 -10.84 55.80 -44.69
N ARG A 14 -10.04 54.90 -44.09
CA ARG A 14 -8.63 54.75 -44.46
C ARG A 14 -8.45 54.23 -45.88
N LEU A 15 -9.27 53.29 -46.33
CA LEU A 15 -9.23 52.79 -47.71
C LEU A 15 -9.59 53.89 -48.72
N LYS A 16 -10.60 54.71 -48.42
CA LYS A 16 -10.95 55.88 -49.26
C LYS A 16 -9.80 56.88 -49.36
N GLN A 17 -9.11 57.16 -48.25
CA GLN A 17 -7.92 58.02 -48.23
C GLN A 17 -6.74 57.42 -49.01
N ALA A 18 -6.67 56.09 -49.13
CA ALA A 18 -5.68 55.38 -49.92
C ALA A 18 -6.04 55.28 -51.43
N GLY A 19 -7.16 55.89 -51.86
CA GLY A 19 -7.56 55.97 -53.26
C GLY A 19 -8.54 54.90 -53.73
N PHE A 20 -9.09 54.08 -52.82
CA PHE A 20 -10.17 53.14 -53.16
C PHE A 20 -11.50 53.88 -53.34
N SER A 21 -12.38 53.35 -54.20
CA SER A 21 -13.73 53.92 -54.35
C SER A 21 -14.53 53.74 -53.04
N PRO A 22 -15.53 54.59 -52.78
CA PRO A 22 -16.39 54.44 -51.61
C PRO A 22 -17.02 53.05 -51.49
N GLU A 23 -17.50 52.50 -52.61
CA GLU A 23 -18.15 51.20 -52.66
C GLU A 23 -17.17 50.06 -52.35
N GLN A 24 -15.95 50.11 -52.91
CA GLN A 24 -14.91 49.11 -52.64
C GLN A 24 -14.45 49.14 -51.19
N ALA A 25 -14.29 50.35 -50.62
CA ALA A 25 -13.88 50.53 -49.24
C ALA A 25 -14.93 50.01 -48.25
N GLU A 26 -16.21 50.28 -48.51
CA GLU A 26 -17.32 49.81 -47.67
C GLU A 26 -17.54 48.31 -47.80
N ALA A 27 -17.54 47.76 -49.01
CA ALA A 27 -17.67 46.33 -49.25
C ALA A 27 -16.52 45.52 -48.63
N GLY A 28 -15.27 45.99 -48.79
CA GLY A 28 -14.10 45.34 -48.20
C GLY A 28 -14.07 45.42 -46.67
N ALA A 29 -14.49 46.54 -46.09
CA ALA A 29 -14.61 46.68 -44.64
C ALA A 29 -15.71 45.77 -44.07
N GLY A 30 -16.85 45.67 -44.74
CA GLY A 30 -17.95 44.78 -44.38
C GLY A 30 -17.57 43.30 -44.44
N ALA A 31 -16.97 42.86 -45.54
CA ALA A 31 -16.52 41.47 -45.70
C ALA A 31 -15.47 41.07 -44.65
N LEU A 32 -14.56 41.98 -44.28
CA LEU A 32 -13.58 41.72 -43.23
C LEU A 32 -14.23 41.67 -41.83
N ALA A 33 -15.21 42.53 -41.56
CA ALA A 33 -15.96 42.50 -40.30
C ALA A 33 -16.74 41.18 -40.16
N GLU A 34 -17.43 40.74 -41.22
CA GLU A 34 -18.14 39.46 -41.24
C GLU A 34 -17.20 38.26 -41.02
N ALA A 35 -16.03 38.26 -41.66
CA ALA A 35 -15.02 37.21 -41.45
C ALA A 35 -14.49 37.18 -40.00
N LEU A 36 -14.23 38.34 -39.40
CA LEU A 36 -13.78 38.45 -38.01
C LEU A 36 -14.85 38.01 -37.02
N ASP A 37 -16.11 38.36 -37.26
CA ASP A 37 -17.24 37.92 -36.43
C ASP A 37 -17.48 36.42 -36.56
N ALA A 38 -17.34 35.83 -37.75
CA ALA A 38 -17.49 34.39 -37.98
C ALA A 38 -16.45 33.56 -37.20
N HIS A 39 -15.19 33.97 -37.18
CA HIS A 39 -14.12 33.25 -36.47
C HIS A 39 -14.07 33.53 -34.96
N GLN A 40 -14.80 34.54 -34.48
CA GLN A 40 -14.79 34.92 -33.08
C GLN A 40 -15.34 33.81 -32.16
N ALA A 41 -16.33 33.05 -32.63
CA ALA A 41 -16.93 31.95 -31.89
C ALA A 41 -15.97 30.75 -31.69
N GLU A 42 -14.90 30.67 -32.48
CA GLU A 42 -13.91 29.59 -32.40
C GLU A 42 -12.76 29.92 -31.44
N LEU A 43 -12.65 31.19 -31.00
CA LEU A 43 -11.59 31.64 -30.12
C LEU A 43 -11.93 31.38 -28.65
N SER A 44 -11.04 30.66 -27.97
CA SER A 44 -11.09 30.58 -26.50
C SER A 44 -10.78 31.94 -25.88
N THR A 45 -11.63 32.36 -24.95
CA THR A 45 -11.49 33.61 -24.21
C THR A 45 -10.57 33.44 -22.99
N LYS A 46 -10.15 34.56 -22.40
CA LYS A 46 -9.47 34.52 -21.09
C LYS A 46 -10.34 33.90 -19.99
N ALA A 47 -11.67 34.00 -20.11
CA ALA A 47 -12.59 33.39 -19.17
C ALA A 47 -12.55 31.86 -19.29
N ASP A 48 -12.50 31.32 -20.52
CA ASP A 48 -12.38 29.88 -20.75
C ASP A 48 -11.07 29.32 -20.18
N VAL A 49 -9.95 30.03 -20.41
CA VAL A 49 -8.65 29.67 -19.82
C VAL A 49 -8.69 29.74 -18.29
N GLY A 50 -9.36 30.74 -17.72
CA GLY A 50 -9.55 30.88 -16.28
C GLY A 50 -10.39 29.75 -15.68
N ALA A 51 -11.44 29.34 -16.38
CA ALA A 51 -12.29 28.21 -15.99
C ALA A 51 -11.50 26.90 -16.01
N VAL A 52 -10.76 26.61 -17.09
CA VAL A 52 -9.91 25.43 -17.19
C VAL A 52 -8.82 25.42 -16.11
N LYS A 53 -8.16 26.55 -15.86
CA LYS A 53 -7.15 26.66 -14.79
C LYS A 53 -7.76 26.35 -13.41
N THR A 54 -8.97 26.84 -13.15
CA THR A 54 -9.67 26.60 -11.88
C THR A 54 -10.05 25.14 -11.74
N ALA A 55 -10.62 24.54 -12.78
CA ALA A 55 -10.97 23.12 -12.81
C ALA A 55 -9.74 22.24 -12.55
N LEU A 56 -8.65 22.46 -13.30
CA LEU A 56 -7.40 21.71 -13.11
C LEU A 56 -6.80 21.89 -11.72
N THR A 57 -6.88 23.09 -11.14
CA THR A 57 -6.40 23.32 -9.77
C THR A 57 -7.23 22.52 -8.75
N SER A 58 -8.55 22.45 -8.95
CA SER A 58 -9.45 21.64 -8.12
C SER A 58 -9.14 20.15 -8.26
N GLU A 59 -9.06 19.64 -9.48
CA GLU A 59 -8.75 18.23 -9.75
C GLU A 59 -7.39 17.82 -9.17
N ILE A 60 -6.37 18.67 -9.29
CA ILE A 60 -5.05 18.42 -8.68
C ILE A 60 -5.15 18.37 -7.16
N ALA A 61 -5.94 19.25 -6.54
CA ALA A 61 -6.13 19.25 -5.09
C ALA A 61 -6.87 17.99 -4.61
N GLU A 62 -7.91 17.57 -5.34
CA GLU A 62 -8.67 16.35 -5.07
C GLU A 62 -7.79 15.10 -5.20
N VAL A 63 -7.03 14.98 -6.29
CA VAL A 63 -6.09 13.86 -6.48
C VAL A 63 -5.01 13.83 -5.39
N ARG A 64 -4.47 14.99 -4.99
CA ARG A 64 -3.50 15.06 -3.88
C ARG A 64 -4.10 14.61 -2.56
N SER A 65 -5.35 15.01 -2.29
CA SER A 65 -6.08 14.60 -1.09
C SER A 65 -6.32 13.09 -1.07
N ALA A 66 -6.82 12.55 -2.19
CA ALA A 66 -7.07 11.11 -2.36
C ALA A 66 -5.79 10.30 -2.14
N LEU A 67 -4.69 10.65 -2.82
CA LEU A 67 -3.40 9.97 -2.66
C LEU A 67 -2.86 10.05 -1.22
N THR A 68 -3.05 11.18 -0.54
CA THR A 68 -2.64 11.31 0.87
C THR A 68 -3.44 10.37 1.78
N SER A 69 -4.75 10.25 1.53
CA SER A 69 -5.64 9.33 2.25
C SER A 69 -5.26 7.87 2.00
N GLU A 70 -5.07 7.47 0.74
CA GLU A 70 -4.67 6.10 0.37
C GLU A 70 -3.33 5.72 0.99
N ILE A 71 -2.34 6.62 0.97
CA ILE A 71 -1.04 6.38 1.62
C ILE A 71 -1.21 6.19 3.13
N ALA A 72 -2.06 6.98 3.79
CA ALA A 72 -2.33 6.84 5.22
C ALA A 72 -3.02 5.49 5.53
N GLU A 73 -3.98 5.09 4.70
CA GLU A 73 -4.68 3.81 4.83
C GLU A 73 -3.71 2.62 4.67
N VAL A 74 -2.90 2.60 3.61
CA VAL A 74 -1.91 1.53 3.37
C VAL A 74 -0.91 1.45 4.53
N ARG A 75 -0.43 2.60 5.04
CA ARG A 75 0.43 2.62 6.24
C ARG A 75 -0.27 2.03 7.46
N GLY A 76 -1.56 2.32 7.64
CA GLY A 76 -2.37 1.78 8.72
C GLY A 76 -2.62 0.27 8.60
N VAL A 77 -2.81 -0.24 7.39
CA VAL A 77 -2.91 -1.70 7.11
C VAL A 77 -1.59 -2.38 7.45
N LEU A 78 -0.47 -1.91 6.87
CA LEU A 78 0.84 -2.51 7.09
C LEU A 78 1.26 -2.49 8.58
N ALA A 79 0.95 -1.42 9.31
CA ALA A 79 1.24 -1.36 10.74
C ALA A 79 0.46 -2.41 11.54
N ARG A 80 -0.80 -2.69 11.17
CA ARG A 80 -1.63 -3.73 11.79
C ARG A 80 -1.11 -5.12 11.46
N GLU A 81 -0.83 -5.41 10.20
CA GLU A 81 -0.29 -6.71 9.77
C GLU A 81 1.06 -7.01 10.45
N ILE A 82 1.95 -6.02 10.55
CA ILE A 82 3.22 -6.18 11.28
C ILE A 82 2.98 -6.48 12.77
N ALA A 83 2.00 -5.83 13.40
CA ALA A 83 1.67 -6.07 14.80
C ALA A 83 1.08 -7.48 15.02
N GLU A 84 0.22 -7.93 14.10
CA GLU A 84 -0.39 -9.26 14.10
C GLU A 84 0.67 -10.35 13.95
N VAL A 85 1.50 -10.28 12.91
CA VAL A 85 2.61 -11.24 12.69
C VAL A 85 3.58 -11.27 13.88
N ARG A 86 3.88 -10.11 14.49
CA ARG A 86 4.71 -10.07 15.71
C ARG A 86 4.04 -10.77 16.90
N SER A 87 2.73 -10.66 17.03
CA SER A 87 1.96 -11.32 18.08
C SER A 87 1.93 -12.83 17.86
N GLU A 88 1.65 -13.27 16.63
CA GLU A 88 1.67 -14.68 16.23
C GLU A 88 3.02 -15.31 16.50
N LEU A 89 4.12 -14.70 16.02
CA LEU A 89 5.47 -15.20 16.26
C LEU A 89 5.83 -15.29 17.75
N ARG A 90 5.37 -14.33 18.58
CA ARG A 90 5.57 -14.42 20.04
C ARG A 90 4.81 -15.59 20.64
N SER A 91 3.58 -15.82 20.19
CA SER A 91 2.76 -16.94 20.62
C SER A 91 3.38 -18.27 20.22
N GLU A 92 3.83 -18.41 18.96
CA GLU A 92 4.51 -19.60 18.46
C GLU A 92 5.81 -19.88 19.22
N ILE A 93 6.64 -18.86 19.47
CA ILE A 93 7.86 -19.01 20.28
C ILE A 93 7.52 -19.49 21.70
N ALA A 94 6.46 -18.96 22.31
CA ALA A 94 6.02 -19.39 23.64
C ALA A 94 5.54 -20.85 23.63
N ALA A 95 4.77 -21.24 22.61
CA ALA A 95 4.31 -22.62 22.44
C ALA A 95 5.48 -23.59 22.25
N VAL A 96 6.43 -23.27 21.36
CA VAL A 96 7.64 -24.08 21.15
C VAL A 96 8.47 -24.21 22.43
N LYS A 97 8.63 -23.14 23.20
CA LYS A 97 9.33 -23.20 24.50
C LYS A 97 8.61 -24.11 25.50
N ALA A 98 7.28 -24.06 25.55
CA ALA A 98 6.49 -24.94 26.41
C ALA A 98 6.62 -26.41 25.98
N ASP A 99 6.59 -26.68 24.68
CA ASP A 99 6.77 -28.03 24.13
C ASP A 99 8.17 -28.59 24.44
N LEU A 100 9.23 -27.78 24.29
CA LEU A 100 10.59 -28.17 24.67
C LEU A 100 10.68 -28.50 26.16
N ALA A 101 10.14 -27.65 27.04
CA ALA A 101 10.13 -27.90 28.48
C ALA A 101 9.36 -29.18 28.84
N ALA A 102 8.24 -29.45 28.16
CA ALA A 102 7.47 -30.67 28.34
C ALA A 102 8.23 -31.91 27.84
N MET A 103 8.97 -31.80 26.73
CA MET A 103 9.84 -32.87 26.22
C MET A 103 10.98 -33.16 27.21
N ASP A 104 11.65 -32.14 27.72
CA ASP A 104 12.72 -32.29 28.72
C ASP A 104 12.20 -33.00 29.97
N ALA A 105 11.04 -32.57 30.50
CA ALA A 105 10.41 -33.21 31.66
C ALA A 105 10.07 -34.68 31.40
N ARG A 106 9.56 -35.01 30.21
CA ARG A 106 9.29 -36.41 29.81
C ARG A 106 10.57 -37.24 29.73
N GLN A 107 11.65 -36.67 29.20
CA GLN A 107 12.95 -37.35 29.11
C GLN A 107 13.53 -37.61 30.51
N THR A 108 13.51 -36.63 31.40
CA THR A 108 13.95 -36.80 32.80
C THR A 108 13.14 -37.90 33.50
N ALA A 109 11.81 -37.86 33.39
CA ALA A 109 10.95 -38.87 33.99
C ALA A 109 11.18 -40.28 33.42
N ALA A 110 11.44 -40.39 32.11
CA ALA A 110 11.76 -41.67 31.47
C ALA A 110 13.09 -42.24 31.98
N LEU A 111 14.12 -41.39 32.13
CA LEU A 111 15.42 -41.78 32.69
C LEU A 111 15.30 -42.23 34.15
N GLU A 112 14.54 -41.51 34.98
CA GLU A 112 14.28 -41.91 36.38
C GLU A 112 13.58 -43.27 36.45
N LYS A 113 12.52 -43.47 35.66
CA LYS A 113 11.79 -44.74 35.60
C LYS A 113 12.68 -45.90 35.15
N MET A 114 13.53 -45.66 34.15
CA MET A 114 14.52 -46.65 33.70
C MET A 114 15.52 -46.99 34.82
N GLY A 115 16.05 -45.97 35.51
CA GLY A 115 16.96 -46.13 36.65
C GLY A 115 16.34 -46.95 37.78
N GLN A 116 15.10 -46.63 38.18
CA GLN A 116 14.35 -47.39 39.19
C GLN A 116 14.14 -48.84 38.76
N THR A 117 13.73 -49.06 37.51
CA THR A 117 13.49 -50.42 36.98
C THR A 117 14.77 -51.25 36.97
N LEU A 118 15.89 -50.66 36.56
CA LEU A 118 17.19 -51.32 36.57
C LEU A 118 17.64 -51.64 38.00
N PHE A 119 17.49 -50.70 38.93
CA PHE A 119 17.85 -50.90 40.34
C PHE A 119 17.07 -52.07 40.96
N ILE A 120 15.75 -52.12 40.74
CA ILE A 120 14.90 -53.22 41.23
C ILE A 120 15.33 -54.55 40.63
N ARG A 121 15.55 -54.62 39.30
CA ARG A 121 15.98 -55.85 38.62
C ARG A 121 17.34 -56.35 39.13
N LEU A 122 18.33 -55.46 39.25
CA LEU A 122 19.65 -55.81 39.77
C LEU A 122 19.56 -56.28 41.23
N GLY A 123 18.80 -55.58 42.07
CA GLY A 123 18.57 -55.97 43.46
C GLY A 123 17.96 -57.36 43.58
N SER A 124 16.89 -57.65 42.82
CA SER A 124 16.28 -58.99 42.81
C SER A 124 17.26 -60.07 42.34
N LEU A 125 18.05 -59.80 41.30
CA LEU A 125 19.04 -60.76 40.79
C LEU A 125 20.12 -61.05 41.83
N MET A 126 20.61 -60.03 42.54
CA MET A 126 21.61 -60.19 43.60
C MET A 126 21.07 -61.01 44.77
N THR A 127 19.81 -60.81 45.19
CA THR A 127 19.22 -61.64 46.25
C THR A 127 19.17 -63.12 45.88
N VAL A 128 18.85 -63.44 44.62
CA VAL A 128 18.87 -64.82 44.10
C VAL A 128 20.29 -65.39 44.08
N LEU A 129 21.27 -64.64 43.57
CA LEU A 129 22.68 -65.03 43.53
C LEU A 129 23.25 -65.31 44.92
N VAL A 130 23.01 -64.41 45.88
CA VAL A 130 23.46 -64.59 47.28
C VAL A 130 22.79 -65.80 47.92
N GLY A 131 21.48 -65.99 47.70
CA GLY A 131 20.75 -67.17 48.18
C GLY A 131 21.32 -68.48 47.64
N LEU A 132 21.62 -68.56 46.34
CA LEU A 132 22.25 -69.72 45.71
C LEU A 132 23.63 -70.02 46.31
N LEU A 133 24.48 -68.99 46.48
CA LEU A 133 25.80 -69.14 47.10
C LEU A 133 25.73 -69.64 48.54
N ALA A 134 24.76 -69.16 49.32
CA ALA A 134 24.55 -69.60 50.70
C ALA A 134 24.08 -71.06 50.81
N VAL A 135 23.30 -71.54 49.83
CA VAL A 135 22.92 -72.96 49.75
C VAL A 135 24.12 -73.83 49.41
N ILE A 136 24.95 -73.41 48.44
CA ILE A 136 26.15 -74.15 48.03
C ILE A 136 27.16 -74.26 49.18
N SER A 137 27.37 -73.19 49.95
CA SER A 137 28.34 -73.19 51.06
C SER A 137 27.92 -74.05 52.27
N ARG A 138 26.65 -74.45 52.35
CA ARG A 138 26.10 -75.25 53.46
C ARG A 138 25.91 -76.73 53.11
N MET A 139 26.20 -77.13 51.87
CA MET A 139 26.26 -78.54 51.50
C MET A 139 27.53 -79.19 52.08
N PRO A 140 27.44 -80.31 52.82
CA PRO A 140 28.61 -81.05 53.26
C PRO A 140 29.37 -81.59 52.04
N HIS A 141 30.69 -81.41 52.02
CA HIS A 141 31.59 -81.95 50.99
C HIS A 141 31.61 -83.48 50.98
#